data_AF-A0A3S2WS72-F1
#
_entry.id   AF-A0A3S2WS72-F1
#
_cell.length_a   1.000
_cell.length_b   1.000
_cell.length_c   1.000
_cell.angle_alpha   90.00
_cell.angle_beta   90.00
_cell.angle_gamma   90.00
#
_symmetry.space_group_name_H-M   'P 1'
#
loop_
_entity.id
_entity.type
_entity.pdbx_description
1 polymer ?
#
loop_
_entity_poly.entity_id
_entity_poly.type
_entity_poly.pdbx_seq_one_letter_code
_entity_poly.pdbx_strand_id
1 'polypeptide(L)'
;MQSPPSLVEVQVNLIGAWRLFRRDPSGINLFGQDEAAFWKSFWCAVIIAPAYIALLVLIPDQLRTQVSLVRVVPVEIISYAIGWVAWPLIAYTLLGVMGVRDRYIPYIVAYNWSSGPQVLMLLGIALVSAAFNLPMDAFLMMNLFAMIWLLAYHGYIIRVATGLDIGVVFLMVLGEAVLSYMVNFARDVVTLGLF
;
A
#
# COMPACT_ATOMS: atom_id res chain seq x y z
N MET A 1 -12.12 10.89 18.74
CA MET A 1 -11.85 9.84 17.74
C MET A 1 -12.87 9.98 16.63
N GLN A 2 -12.46 9.98 15.36
CA GLN A 2 -13.43 9.89 14.27
C GLN A 2 -14.11 8.52 14.28
N SER A 3 -15.37 8.48 13.87
CA SER A 3 -16.11 7.22 13.72
C SER A 3 -15.52 6.38 12.59
N PRO A 4 -15.58 5.04 12.69
CA PRO A 4 -15.25 4.17 11.57
C PRO A 4 -16.14 4.48 10.35
N PRO A 5 -15.64 4.24 9.12
CA PRO A 5 -16.47 4.36 7.93
C PRO A 5 -17.62 3.36 7.98
N SER A 6 -18.79 3.79 7.52
CA SER A 6 -19.93 2.90 7.28
C SER A 6 -19.62 1.87 6.20
N LEU A 7 -20.35 0.77 6.18
CA LEU A 7 -20.21 -0.25 5.13
C LEU A 7 -20.40 0.32 3.72
N VAL A 8 -21.31 1.29 3.56
CA VAL A 8 -21.54 1.99 2.28
C VAL A 8 -20.30 2.77 1.87
N GLU A 9 -19.69 3.52 2.79
CA GLU A 9 -18.44 4.24 2.51
C GLU A 9 -17.31 3.26 2.14
N VAL A 10 -17.16 2.15 2.87
CA VAL A 10 -16.15 1.13 2.52
C VAL A 10 -16.38 0.59 1.11
N GLN A 11 -17.61 0.23 0.75
CA GLN A 11 -17.95 -0.29 -0.57
C GLN A 11 -17.66 0.74 -1.68
N VAL A 12 -18.13 1.97 -1.51
CA VAL A 12 -17.94 3.05 -2.51
C VAL A 12 -16.45 3.32 -2.73
N ASN A 13 -15.68 3.44 -1.65
CA ASN A 13 -14.24 3.71 -1.76
C ASN A 13 -13.48 2.53 -2.40
N LEU A 14 -13.83 1.27 -2.07
CA LEU A 14 -13.22 0.10 -2.70
C LEU A 14 -13.60 -0.02 -4.18
N ILE A 15 -14.82 0.36 -4.57
CA ILE A 15 -15.22 0.45 -5.97
C ILE A 15 -14.41 1.53 -6.70
N GLY A 16 -14.20 2.69 -6.09
CA GLY A 16 -13.32 3.75 -6.60
C GLY A 16 -11.88 3.27 -6.80
N ALA A 17 -11.33 2.60 -5.79
CA ALA A 17 -10.01 1.99 -5.84
C ALA A 17 -9.89 0.96 -6.95
N TRP A 18 -10.89 0.09 -7.12
CA TRP A 18 -10.93 -0.92 -8.18
C TRP A 18 -11.01 -0.29 -9.58
N ARG A 19 -11.77 0.79 -9.75
CA ARG A 19 -11.78 1.56 -11.01
C ARG A 19 -10.40 2.12 -11.32
N LEU A 20 -9.75 2.75 -10.34
CA LEU A 20 -8.37 3.23 -10.51
C LEU A 20 -7.40 2.09 -10.85
N PHE A 21 -7.53 0.93 -10.20
CA PHE A 21 -6.71 -0.26 -10.46
C PHE A 21 -6.86 -0.73 -11.91
N ARG A 22 -8.06 -0.61 -12.49
CA ARG A 22 -8.35 -0.90 -13.91
C ARG A 22 -8.04 0.26 -14.87
N ARG A 23 -7.33 1.30 -14.41
CA ARG A 23 -6.99 2.52 -15.17
C ARG A 23 -8.21 3.34 -15.62
N ASP A 24 -9.31 3.29 -14.88
CA ASP A 24 -10.46 4.18 -15.06
C ASP A 24 -10.32 5.39 -14.12
N PRO A 25 -10.02 6.60 -14.62
CA PRO A 25 -9.80 7.78 -13.80
C PRO A 25 -11.08 8.28 -13.12
N SER A 26 -12.27 7.89 -13.60
CA SER A 26 -13.54 8.28 -12.99
C SER A 26 -13.70 7.75 -11.56
N GLY A 27 -12.91 6.72 -11.19
CA GLY A 27 -12.85 6.20 -9.83
C GLY A 27 -12.48 7.26 -8.78
N ILE A 28 -11.72 8.30 -9.16
CA ILE A 28 -11.33 9.37 -8.24
C ILE A 28 -12.55 10.13 -7.68
N ASN A 29 -13.65 10.20 -8.45
CA ASN A 29 -14.86 10.92 -8.08
C ASN A 29 -15.68 10.21 -7.00
N LEU A 30 -15.34 8.97 -6.66
CA LEU A 30 -16.01 8.19 -5.61
C LEU A 30 -15.42 8.43 -4.22
N PHE A 31 -14.24 9.03 -4.14
CA PHE A 31 -13.59 9.32 -2.86
C PHE A 31 -14.09 10.63 -2.26
N GLY A 32 -14.21 10.66 -0.94
CA GLY A 32 -14.44 11.90 -0.20
C GLY A 32 -13.22 12.82 -0.27
N GLN A 33 -13.47 14.14 -0.23
CA GLN A 33 -12.48 15.19 -0.50
C GLN A 33 -12.15 16.04 0.74
N ASP A 34 -12.69 15.68 1.90
CA ASP A 34 -12.58 16.44 3.14
C ASP A 34 -11.70 15.74 4.18
N GLU A 35 -11.47 16.41 5.30
CA GLU A 35 -10.68 15.89 6.40
C GLU A 35 -11.29 14.62 7.01
N ALA A 36 -12.63 14.49 7.01
CA ALA A 36 -13.30 13.29 7.48
C ALA A 36 -12.95 12.08 6.60
N ALA A 37 -12.95 12.24 5.28
CA ALA A 37 -12.55 11.22 4.33
C ALA A 37 -11.07 10.84 4.48
N PHE A 38 -10.18 11.82 4.70
CA PHE A 38 -8.76 11.60 4.96
C PHE A 38 -8.54 10.61 6.10
N TRP A 39 -9.07 10.90 7.28
CA TRP A 39 -8.90 10.06 8.46
C TRP A 39 -9.63 8.71 8.32
N LYS A 40 -10.81 8.68 7.69
CA LYS A 40 -11.51 7.43 7.38
C LYS A 40 -10.73 6.52 6.43
N SER A 41 -9.91 7.06 5.53
CA SER A 41 -9.13 6.25 4.58
C SER A 41 -8.11 5.32 5.26
N PHE A 42 -7.60 5.69 6.45
CA PHE A 42 -6.70 4.84 7.23
C PHE A 42 -7.38 3.58 7.78
N TRP A 43 -8.71 3.54 7.84
CA TRP A 43 -9.42 2.29 8.17
C TRP A 43 -9.22 1.21 7.11
N CYS A 44 -8.79 1.56 5.89
CA CYS A 44 -8.35 0.58 4.91
C CYS A 44 -7.24 -0.31 5.50
N ALA A 45 -6.33 0.24 6.31
CA ALA A 45 -5.29 -0.51 7.00
C ALA A 45 -5.84 -1.61 7.90
N VAL A 46 -6.89 -1.32 8.64
CA VAL A 46 -7.53 -2.29 9.54
C VAL A 46 -8.30 -3.33 8.74
N ILE A 47 -9.04 -2.89 7.71
CA ILE A 47 -9.86 -3.76 6.86
C ILE A 47 -9.00 -4.78 6.10
N ILE A 48 -7.84 -4.37 5.58
CA ILE A 48 -6.98 -5.26 4.80
C ILE A 48 -5.95 -6.02 5.64
N ALA A 49 -5.79 -5.70 6.93
CA ALA A 49 -4.84 -6.37 7.82
C ALA A 49 -5.00 -7.91 7.84
N PRO A 50 -6.22 -8.49 7.87
CA PRO A 50 -6.37 -9.95 7.80
C PRO A 50 -5.79 -10.56 6.52
N ALA A 51 -5.96 -9.89 5.37
CA ALA A 51 -5.40 -10.34 4.10
C ALA A 51 -3.87 -10.20 4.07
N TYR A 52 -3.34 -9.12 4.66
CA TYR A 52 -1.89 -8.96 4.85
C TYR A 52 -1.30 -10.05 5.77
N ILE A 53 -1.97 -10.39 6.87
CA ILE A 53 -1.55 -11.49 7.76
C ILE A 53 -1.53 -12.82 6.99
N ALA A 54 -2.56 -13.08 6.17
CA ALA A 54 -2.57 -14.27 5.32
C ALA A 54 -1.38 -14.31 4.35
N LEU A 55 -1.01 -13.18 3.76
CA LEU A 55 0.20 -13.06 2.93
C LEU A 55 1.48 -13.41 3.70
N LEU A 56 1.63 -12.92 4.94
CA LEU A 56 2.79 -13.24 5.77
C LEU A 56 2.92 -14.74 6.08
N VAL A 57 1.79 -15.44 6.17
CA VAL A 57 1.77 -16.90 6.41
C VAL A 57 2.03 -17.69 5.13
N LEU A 58 1.50 -17.22 3.99
CA LEU A 58 1.59 -17.93 2.70
C LEU A 58 2.92 -17.76 2.00
N ILE A 59 3.63 -16.65 2.22
CA ILE A 59 4.92 -16.37 1.60
C ILE A 59 6.01 -16.82 2.59
N PRO A 60 6.71 -17.94 2.33
CA PRO A 60 7.69 -18.46 3.26
C PRO A 60 8.88 -17.50 3.36
N ASP A 61 9.14 -17.02 4.58
CA ASP A 61 10.36 -16.29 4.88
C ASP A 61 11.24 -17.16 5.78
N GLN A 62 12.27 -17.77 5.18
CA GLN A 62 13.22 -18.65 5.86
C GLN A 62 13.98 -17.94 6.98
N LEU A 63 14.08 -16.60 6.95
CA LEU A 63 14.71 -15.81 7.99
C LEU A 63 13.80 -15.67 9.22
N ARG A 64 12.47 -15.63 9.03
CA ARG A 64 11.49 -15.50 10.12
C ARG A 64 11.25 -16.80 10.87
N THR A 65 11.32 -17.94 10.19
CA THR A 65 11.04 -19.26 10.79
C THR A 65 12.05 -19.66 11.86
N GLN A 66 13.20 -18.97 11.93
CA GLN A 66 14.25 -19.21 12.92
C GLN A 66 14.16 -18.25 14.14
N VAL A 67 13.24 -17.29 14.12
CA VAL A 67 13.12 -16.24 15.15
C VAL A 67 11.84 -16.44 15.97
N SER A 68 11.91 -16.20 17.28
CA SER A 68 10.75 -16.29 18.17
C SER A 68 9.63 -15.31 17.77
N LEU A 69 8.39 -15.80 17.78
CA LEU A 69 7.19 -14.99 17.48
C LEU A 69 7.03 -13.79 18.42
N VAL A 70 7.50 -13.89 19.67
CA VAL A 70 7.49 -12.78 20.65
C VAL A 70 8.29 -11.57 20.13
N ARG A 71 9.25 -11.80 19.24
CA ARG A 71 10.01 -10.74 18.57
C ARG A 71 9.41 -10.34 17.23
N VAL A 72 9.04 -11.33 16.40
CA VAL A 72 8.54 -11.08 15.04
C VAL A 72 7.25 -10.25 15.06
N VAL A 73 6.30 -10.60 15.95
CA VAL A 73 4.97 -9.99 15.95
C VAL A 73 5.00 -8.48 16.25
N PRO A 74 5.66 -7.99 17.32
CA PRO A 74 5.74 -6.54 17.56
C PRO A 74 6.45 -5.78 16.44
N VAL A 75 7.51 -6.34 15.88
CA VAL A 75 8.29 -5.72 14.80
C VAL A 75 7.45 -5.59 13.53
N GLU A 76 6.66 -6.62 13.18
CA GLU A 76 5.71 -6.57 12.07
C GLU A 76 4.60 -5.55 12.30
N ILE A 77 4.01 -5.49 13.50
CA ILE A 77 2.96 -4.51 13.83
C ILE A 77 3.48 -3.08 13.67
N ILE A 78 4.67 -2.79 14.19
CA ILE A 78 5.30 -1.46 14.09
C ILE A 78 5.62 -1.14 12.64
N SER A 79 6.21 -2.08 11.91
CA SER A 79 6.58 -1.88 10.49
C SER A 79 5.35 -1.65 9.61
N TYR A 80 4.27 -2.39 9.87
CA TYR A 80 2.98 -2.19 9.23
C TYR A 80 2.45 -0.78 9.51
N ALA A 81 2.41 -0.36 10.78
CA ALA A 81 1.95 0.98 11.15
C ALA A 81 2.79 2.09 10.48
N ILE A 82 4.12 1.95 10.47
CA ILE A 82 5.03 2.88 9.78
C ILE A 82 4.71 2.93 8.28
N GLY A 83 4.50 1.77 7.64
CA GLY A 83 4.16 1.69 6.22
C GLY A 83 2.90 2.48 5.84
N TRP A 84 1.93 2.59 6.74
CA TRP A 84 0.70 3.36 6.51
C TRP A 84 0.86 4.87 6.70
N VAL A 85 1.75 5.32 7.57
CA VAL A 85 1.84 6.74 7.96
C VAL A 85 3.03 7.47 7.35
N ALA A 86 4.12 6.77 7.04
CA ALA A 86 5.37 7.40 6.60
C ALA A 86 5.21 8.13 5.27
N TRP A 87 4.59 7.49 4.27
CA TRP A 87 4.40 8.10 2.96
C TRP A 87 3.43 9.30 2.99
N PRO A 88 2.22 9.23 3.62
CA PRO A 88 1.37 10.40 3.77
C PRO A 88 2.07 11.62 4.38
N LEU A 89 2.91 11.41 5.41
CA LEU A 89 3.68 12.50 6.02
C LEU A 89 4.68 13.14 5.05
N ILE A 90 5.40 12.33 4.26
CA ILE A 90 6.34 12.82 3.25
C ILE A 90 5.58 13.54 2.13
N ALA A 91 4.50 12.95 1.63
CA ALA A 91 3.68 13.51 0.56
C ALA A 91 3.10 14.88 0.92
N TYR A 92 2.72 15.11 2.17
CA TYR A 92 2.24 16.42 2.64
C TYR A 92 3.28 17.53 2.42
N THR A 93 4.54 17.24 2.73
CA THR A 93 5.65 18.15 2.54
C THR A 93 5.95 18.34 1.06
N LEU A 94 6.04 17.24 0.29
CA LEU A 94 6.35 17.28 -1.15
C LEU A 94 5.31 18.10 -1.93
N LEU A 95 4.01 17.84 -1.74
CA LEU A 95 2.95 18.58 -2.40
C LEU A 95 2.89 20.06 -1.96
N GLY A 96 3.30 20.34 -0.72
CA GLY A 96 3.50 21.71 -0.24
C GLY A 96 4.59 22.47 -0.99
N VAL A 97 5.76 21.85 -1.16
CA VAL A 97 6.89 22.43 -1.90
C VAL A 97 6.55 22.61 -3.39
N MET A 98 5.75 21.70 -3.95
CA MET A 98 5.28 21.75 -5.35
C MET A 98 4.12 22.74 -5.59
N GLY A 99 3.60 23.39 -4.54
CA GLY A 99 2.51 24.37 -4.65
C GLY A 99 1.12 23.78 -4.92
N VAL A 100 0.92 22.49 -4.68
CA VAL A 100 -0.34 21.75 -4.93
C VAL A 100 -0.88 21.07 -3.66
N ARG A 101 -0.71 21.70 -2.50
CA ARG A 101 -1.12 21.16 -1.20
C ARG A 101 -2.63 20.90 -1.09
N ASP A 102 -3.45 21.65 -1.82
CA ASP A 102 -4.89 21.45 -1.96
C ASP A 102 -5.24 20.04 -2.47
N ARG A 103 -4.32 19.39 -3.19
CA ARG A 103 -4.50 18.03 -3.74
C ARG A 103 -4.11 16.91 -2.78
N TYR A 104 -3.57 17.25 -1.60
CA TYR A 104 -3.06 16.28 -0.63
C TYR A 104 -4.13 15.31 -0.12
N ILE A 105 -5.26 15.83 0.36
CA ILE A 105 -6.36 15.00 0.87
C ILE A 105 -6.89 14.05 -0.22
N PRO A 106 -7.31 14.54 -1.41
CA PRO A 106 -7.75 13.66 -2.51
C PRO A 106 -6.76 12.55 -2.83
N TYR A 107 -5.46 12.90 -2.85
CA TYR A 107 -4.39 11.97 -3.14
C TYR A 107 -4.27 10.88 -2.07
N ILE A 108 -4.17 11.23 -0.79
CA ILE A 108 -3.99 10.23 0.27
C ILE A 108 -5.22 9.35 0.44
N VAL A 109 -6.44 9.90 0.30
CA VAL A 109 -7.66 9.10 0.34
C VAL A 109 -7.64 8.05 -0.78
N ALA A 110 -7.34 8.46 -2.01
CA ALA A 110 -7.26 7.54 -3.13
C ALA A 110 -6.14 6.51 -2.97
N TYR A 111 -4.97 6.95 -2.50
CA TYR A 111 -3.80 6.10 -2.23
C TYR A 111 -4.12 5.01 -1.20
N ASN A 112 -4.65 5.38 -0.04
CA ASN A 112 -4.95 4.44 1.04
C ASN A 112 -5.98 3.38 0.62
N TRP A 113 -7.08 3.79 -0.03
CA TRP A 113 -8.09 2.83 -0.48
C TRP A 113 -7.61 1.94 -1.63
N SER A 114 -6.68 2.45 -2.45
CA SER A 114 -6.01 1.69 -3.52
C SER A 114 -5.14 0.55 -3.02
N SER A 115 -4.74 0.56 -1.75
CA SER A 115 -4.07 -0.58 -1.10
C SER A 115 -4.94 -1.85 -1.09
N GLY A 116 -6.27 -1.73 -1.10
CA GLY A 116 -7.18 -2.87 -1.14
C GLY A 116 -6.98 -3.76 -2.37
N PRO A 117 -7.20 -3.26 -3.61
CA PRO A 117 -6.90 -3.99 -4.83
C PRO A 117 -5.46 -4.51 -4.92
N GLN A 118 -4.47 -3.75 -4.43
CA GLN A 118 -3.07 -4.18 -4.38
C GLN A 118 -2.89 -5.45 -3.53
N VAL A 119 -3.40 -5.45 -2.29
CA VAL A 119 -3.31 -6.61 -1.40
C VAL A 119 -4.06 -7.81 -1.97
N LEU A 120 -5.22 -7.59 -2.59
CA LEU A 120 -5.97 -8.66 -3.27
C LEU A 120 -5.19 -9.28 -4.43
N MET A 121 -4.49 -8.47 -5.24
CA MET A 121 -3.64 -8.96 -6.32
C MET A 121 -2.51 -9.85 -5.77
N LEU A 122 -1.79 -9.37 -4.75
CA LEU A 122 -0.69 -10.11 -4.14
C LEU A 122 -1.18 -11.40 -3.48
N LEU A 123 -2.31 -11.34 -2.76
CA LEU A 123 -2.91 -12.52 -2.14
C LEU A 123 -3.35 -13.54 -3.20
N GLY A 124 -3.93 -13.08 -4.32
CA GLY A 124 -4.28 -13.93 -5.45
C GLY A 124 -3.06 -14.66 -6.02
N ILE A 125 -1.93 -13.97 -6.20
CA ILE A 125 -0.66 -14.57 -6.64
C ILE A 125 -0.19 -15.63 -5.65
N ALA A 126 -0.18 -15.33 -4.35
CA ALA A 126 0.24 -16.27 -3.31
C ALA A 126 -0.65 -17.51 -3.26
N LEU A 127 -1.98 -17.33 -3.35
CA LEU A 127 -2.95 -18.44 -3.36
C LEU A 127 -2.81 -19.31 -4.61
N VAL A 128 -2.64 -18.72 -5.79
CA VAL A 128 -2.38 -19.47 -7.03
C VAL A 128 -1.08 -20.25 -6.93
N SER A 129 -0.01 -19.62 -6.41
CA SER A 129 1.28 -20.28 -6.21
C SER A 129 1.16 -21.49 -5.29
N ALA A 130 0.45 -21.35 -4.17
CA ALA A 130 0.23 -22.42 -3.21
C ALA A 130 -0.68 -23.52 -3.76
N ALA A 131 -1.79 -23.17 -4.42
CA ALA A 131 -2.77 -24.13 -4.93
C ALA A 131 -2.23 -25.00 -6.06
N PHE A 132 -1.36 -24.44 -6.92
CA PHE A 132 -0.78 -25.13 -8.06
C PHE A 132 0.67 -25.58 -7.84
N ASN A 133 1.22 -25.36 -6.63
CA ASN A 133 2.60 -25.66 -6.26
C ASN A 133 3.60 -25.16 -7.33
N LEU A 134 3.47 -23.87 -7.68
CA LEU A 134 4.25 -23.28 -8.76
C LEU A 134 5.76 -23.35 -8.45
N PRO A 135 6.61 -23.58 -9.47
CA PRO A 135 8.05 -23.41 -9.36
C PRO A 135 8.44 -22.01 -8.84
N MET A 136 9.55 -21.93 -8.10
CA MET A 136 10.01 -20.69 -7.48
C MET A 136 10.28 -19.58 -8.51
N ASP A 137 10.87 -19.92 -9.66
CA ASP A 137 11.10 -19.01 -10.78
C ASP A 137 9.79 -18.43 -11.32
N ALA A 138 8.74 -19.24 -11.49
CA ALA A 138 7.42 -18.78 -11.90
C ALA A 138 6.81 -17.81 -10.86
N PHE A 139 6.89 -18.14 -9.57
CA PHE A 139 6.42 -17.26 -8.49
C PHE A 139 7.17 -15.91 -8.49
N LEU A 140 8.50 -15.93 -8.64
CA LEU A 140 9.33 -14.72 -8.70
C LEU A 140 8.98 -13.86 -9.93
N MET A 141 8.77 -14.47 -11.09
CA MET A 141 8.34 -13.75 -12.30
C MET A 141 6.98 -13.08 -12.11
N MET A 142 5.99 -13.79 -11.53
CA MET A 142 4.68 -13.22 -11.22
C MET A 142 4.78 -12.02 -10.27
N ASN A 143 5.62 -12.11 -9.23
CA ASN A 143 5.85 -11.01 -8.31
C ASN A 143 6.59 -9.83 -8.97
N LEU A 144 7.53 -10.09 -9.87
CA LEU A 144 8.19 -9.03 -10.64
C LEU A 144 7.19 -8.26 -11.50
N PHE A 145 6.31 -8.97 -12.22
CA PHE A 145 5.24 -8.33 -12.99
C PHE A 145 4.28 -7.54 -12.09
N ALA A 146 3.91 -8.10 -10.94
CA ALA A 146 3.10 -7.40 -9.96
C ALA A 146 3.78 -6.13 -9.46
N MET A 147 5.07 -6.18 -9.15
CA MET A 147 5.84 -5.01 -8.71
C MET A 147 5.86 -3.91 -9.78
N ILE A 148 6.17 -4.25 -11.03
CA ILE A 148 6.16 -3.28 -12.13
C ILE A 148 4.77 -2.66 -12.31
N TRP A 149 3.72 -3.49 -12.25
CA TRP A 149 2.34 -3.03 -12.32
C TRP A 149 1.99 -2.09 -11.15
N LEU A 150 2.39 -2.43 -9.92
CA LEU A 150 2.12 -1.64 -8.72
C LEU A 150 2.83 -0.29 -8.75
N LEU A 151 4.09 -0.23 -9.19
CA LEU A 151 4.80 1.05 -9.40
C LEU A 151 4.07 1.92 -10.42
N ALA A 152 3.64 1.32 -11.54
CA ALA A 152 2.87 2.04 -12.56
C ALA A 152 1.47 2.45 -12.07
N TYR A 153 0.87 1.68 -11.14
CA TYR A 153 -0.41 1.97 -10.52
C TYR A 153 -0.31 3.12 -9.51
N HIS A 154 0.71 3.12 -8.66
CA HIS A 154 1.00 4.23 -7.74
C HIS A 154 1.27 5.53 -8.49
N GLY A 155 2.08 5.48 -9.54
CA GLY A 155 2.30 6.64 -10.41
C GLY A 155 1.01 7.14 -11.05
N TYR A 156 0.12 6.23 -11.45
CA TYR A 156 -1.19 6.59 -11.99
C TYR A 156 -2.11 7.26 -10.96
N ILE A 157 -2.16 6.75 -9.72
CA ILE A 157 -2.93 7.39 -8.63
C ILE A 157 -2.41 8.80 -8.38
N ILE A 158 -1.09 8.97 -8.26
CA ILE A 158 -0.47 10.30 -8.09
C ILE A 158 -0.88 11.20 -9.26
N ARG A 159 -0.73 10.74 -10.50
CA ARG A 159 -1.04 11.54 -11.69
C ARG A 159 -2.51 11.98 -11.75
N VAL A 160 -3.44 11.07 -11.46
CA VAL A 160 -4.89 11.34 -11.49
C VAL A 160 -5.31 12.27 -10.35
N ALA A 161 -4.82 12.04 -9.13
CA ALA A 161 -5.22 12.81 -7.96
C ALA A 161 -4.55 14.20 -7.90
N THR A 162 -3.29 14.30 -8.34
CA THR A 162 -2.49 15.51 -8.17
C THR A 162 -2.27 16.29 -9.45
N GLY A 163 -2.55 15.73 -10.63
CA GLY A 163 -2.33 16.44 -11.90
C GLY A 163 -0.87 16.74 -12.24
N LEU A 164 0.11 16.26 -11.46
CA LEU A 164 1.54 16.55 -11.63
C LEU A 164 2.12 15.98 -12.93
N ASP A 165 3.22 16.59 -13.39
CA ASP A 165 3.97 16.12 -14.56
C ASP A 165 4.61 14.75 -14.33
N ILE A 166 4.78 13.99 -15.42
CA ILE A 166 5.24 12.61 -15.37
C ILE A 166 6.62 12.44 -14.70
N GLY A 167 7.52 13.41 -14.87
CA GLY A 167 8.84 13.39 -14.23
C GLY A 167 8.74 13.52 -12.72
N VAL A 168 7.84 14.36 -12.22
CA VAL A 168 7.60 14.53 -10.78
C VAL A 168 6.92 13.29 -10.20
N VAL A 169 5.92 12.76 -10.90
CA VAL A 169 5.25 11.50 -10.54
C VAL A 169 6.26 10.36 -10.42
N PHE A 170 7.18 10.24 -11.37
CA PHE A 170 8.23 9.23 -11.34
C PHE A 170 9.13 9.38 -10.09
N LEU A 171 9.56 10.60 -9.78
CA LEU A 171 10.37 10.86 -8.58
C LEU A 171 9.62 10.55 -7.28
N MET A 172 8.32 10.82 -7.22
CA MET A 172 7.49 10.47 -6.07
C MET A 172 7.39 8.96 -5.90
N VAL A 173 7.10 8.20 -6.97
CA VAL A 173 7.06 6.73 -6.92
C VAL A 173 8.42 6.15 -6.52
N LEU A 174 9.52 6.72 -7.02
CA LEU A 174 10.87 6.31 -6.62
C LEU A 174 11.11 6.57 -5.13
N GLY A 175 10.72 7.75 -4.62
CA GLY A 175 10.83 8.09 -3.21
C GLY A 175 10.01 7.15 -2.32
N GLU A 176 8.80 6.81 -2.75
CA GLU A 176 7.94 5.83 -2.08
C GLU A 176 8.59 4.44 -2.05
N ALA A 177 9.12 3.97 -3.18
CA ALA A 177 9.79 2.68 -3.27
C ALA A 177 11.04 2.61 -2.37
N VAL A 178 11.85 3.67 -2.34
CA VAL A 178 13.02 3.78 -1.45
C VAL A 178 12.59 3.76 0.01
N LEU A 179 11.56 4.53 0.39
CA LEU A 179 11.03 4.53 1.75
C LEU A 179 10.54 3.14 2.15
N SER A 180 9.78 2.47 1.29
CA SER A 180 9.29 1.11 1.54
C SER A 180 10.45 0.14 1.71
N TYR A 181 11.48 0.22 0.87
CA TYR A 181 12.69 -0.58 1.02
C TYR A 181 13.39 -0.33 2.37
N MET A 182 13.55 0.93 2.78
CA MET A 182 14.17 1.27 4.07
C MET A 182 13.39 0.72 5.26
N VAL A 183 12.06 0.79 5.23
CA VAL A 183 11.20 0.22 6.28
C VAL A 183 11.36 -1.30 6.35
N ASN A 184 11.31 -1.99 5.20
CA ASN A 184 11.49 -3.44 5.15
C ASN A 184 12.90 -3.85 5.60
N PHE A 185 13.93 -3.13 5.17
CA PHE A 185 15.31 -3.37 5.59
C PHE A 185 15.48 -3.21 7.10
N ALA A 186 14.97 -2.12 7.68
CA ALA A 186 15.02 -1.88 9.11
C ALA A 186 14.26 -2.97 9.89
N ARG A 187 13.07 -3.36 9.41
CA ARG A 187 12.30 -4.48 9.97
C ARG A 187 13.13 -5.76 9.99
N ASP A 188 13.81 -6.09 8.91
CA ASP A 188 14.56 -7.35 8.79
C ASP A 188 15.80 -7.33 9.70
N VAL A 189 16.53 -6.22 9.75
CA VAL A 189 17.66 -6.00 10.68
C VAL A 189 17.22 -6.15 12.14
N VAL A 190 16.07 -5.55 12.49
CA VAL A 190 15.49 -5.64 13.85
C VAL A 190 14.95 -7.04 14.14
N THR A 191 14.39 -7.74 13.16
CA THR A 191 13.88 -9.10 13.35
C THR A 191 15.01 -10.10 13.55
N LEU A 192 16.14 -9.91 12.85
CA LEU A 192 17.32 -10.79 12.92
C LEU A 192 18.27 -10.44 14.07
N GLY A 193 18.21 -9.22 14.62
CA GLY A 193 19.05 -8.82 15.76
C GLY A 193 20.50 -8.64 15.36
N LEU A 194 20.70 -7.96 14.23
CA LEU A 194 22.01 -7.63 13.70
C LEU A 194 22.62 -6.38 14.39
N PHE A 195 22.33 -6.17 15.68
CA PHE A 195 22.83 -5.08 16.53
C PHE A 195 22.89 -5.51 18.00
#